data_AF-A0AA88YIQ0-F1
#
_entry.id   AF-A0AA88YIQ0-F1
#
_cell.length_a   1.000
_cell.length_b   1.000
_cell.length_c   1.000
_cell.angle_alpha   90.00
_cell.angle_beta   90.00
_cell.angle_gamma   90.00
#
_symmetry.space_group_name_H-M   'P 1'
#
loop_
_entity.id
_entity.type
_entity.pdbx_description
1 polymer ?
#
loop_
_entity_poly.entity_id
_entity_poly.type
_entity_poly.pdbx_seq_one_letter_code
_entity_poly.pdbx_strand_id
1 'polypeptide(L)' 'MNRLTIVAILLTTLLVISEVTSHEAMLVPPRRPSKFDSPAQLRRYLQALNEYYAIVGRPR' A
#
# COMPACT_ATOMS: atom_id res chain seq x y z
N MET A 1 -13.66 27.72 19.44
CA MET A 1 -12.97 26.98 18.36
C MET A 1 -13.95 26.83 17.21
N ASN A 2 -13.68 27.44 16.05
CA ASN A 2 -14.67 27.52 14.97
C ASN A 2 -14.98 26.11 14.42
N ARG A 3 -16.24 25.83 14.09
CA ARG A 3 -16.63 24.53 13.52
C ARG A 3 -15.81 24.17 12.27
N LEU A 4 -15.47 25.19 11.47
CA LEU A 4 -14.60 25.06 10.29
C LEU A 4 -13.16 24.64 10.63
N THR A 5 -12.58 25.18 11.71
CA THR A 5 -11.21 24.79 12.11
C THR A 5 -11.17 23.35 12.60
N ILE A 6 -12.21 22.89 13.29
CA ILE A 6 -12.32 21.50 13.73
C ILE A 6 -12.41 20.55 12.53
N VAL A 7 -13.22 20.89 11.52
CA VAL A 7 -13.33 20.08 10.28
C VAL A 7 -12.00 20.03 9.53
N ALA A 8 -11.31 21.16 9.39
CA ALA A 8 -10.00 21.20 8.72
C ALA A 8 -8.96 20.33 9.42
N ILE A 9 -8.92 20.37 10.76
CA ILE A 9 -8.03 19.51 11.55
C ILE A 9 -8.39 18.04 11.36
N LEU A 10 -9.69 17.69 11.39
CA LEU A 10 -10.13 16.30 11.22
C LEU A 10 -9.79 15.74 9.83
N LEU A 11 -9.90 16.58 8.80
CA LEU A 11 -9.65 16.18 7.41
C LEU A 11 -8.14 15.99 7.14
N THR A 12 -7.31 16.86 7.72
CA THR A 12 -5.85 16.74 7.63
C THR A 12 -5.32 15.55 8.41
N THR A 13 -5.85 15.27 9.61
CA THR A 13 -5.42 14.07 10.38
C THR A 13 -5.82 12.77 9.68
N LEU A 14 -7.03 12.72 9.09
CA LEU A 14 -7.47 11.56 8.33
C LEU A 14 -6.55 11.28 7.11
N LEU A 15 -6.16 12.33 6.38
CA LEU A 15 -5.27 12.21 5.23
C LEU A 15 -3.90 11.64 5.65
N VAL A 16 -3.31 12.16 6.72
CA VAL A 16 -2.02 11.69 7.23
C VAL A 16 -2.08 10.22 7.66
N ILE A 17 -3.15 9.79 8.34
CA ILE A 17 -3.32 8.40 8.76
C ILE A 17 -3.43 7.46 7.53
N SER A 18 -4.12 7.88 6.47
CA SER A 18 -4.24 7.09 5.23
C SER A 18 -2.88 6.85 4.56
N GLU A 19 -2.03 7.88 4.48
CA GLU A 19 -0.70 7.75 3.87
C GLU A 19 0.23 6.85 4.70
N VAL A 20 0.21 7.01 6.03
CA VAL A 20 1.08 6.23 6.93
C VAL A 20 0.69 4.75 6.94
N THR A 21 -0.61 4.43 6.98
CA THR A 21 -1.09 3.03 6.97
C THR A 21 -0.84 2.32 5.64
N SER A 22 -0.76 3.07 4.53
CA SER A 22 -0.46 2.50 3.21
C SER A 22 0.99 2.03 3.07
N HIS A 23 1.92 2.59 3.88
CA HIS A 23 3.35 2.32 3.76
C HIS A 23 3.77 1.01 4.44
N GLU A 24 3.13 0.61 5.55
CA GLU A 24 3.48 -0.66 6.21
C GLU A 24 3.14 -1.89 5.37
N ALA A 25 2.09 -1.80 4.54
CA ALA A 25 1.73 -2.87 3.61
C ALA A 25 2.79 -3.08 2.50
N MET A 26 3.63 -2.08 2.20
CA MET A 26 4.66 -2.16 1.17
C MET A 26 5.93 -2.91 1.59
N LEU A 27 6.16 -3.13 2.89
CA LEU A 27 7.38 -3.78 3.39
C LEU A 27 7.23 -5.29 3.63
N VAL A 28 6.05 -5.85 3.37
CA VAL A 28 5.79 -7.29 3.47
C VAL A 28 5.70 -7.87 2.06
N PRO A 29 6.38 -8.99 1.76
CA PRO A 29 6.28 -9.60 0.45
C PRO A 29 4.80 -9.96 0.14
N PRO A 30 4.33 -9.73 -1.10
CA PRO A 30 2.96 -10.05 -1.45
C PRO A 30 2.71 -11.55 -1.26
N ARG A 31 1.58 -11.90 -0.63
CA ARG A 31 1.20 -13.31 -0.44
C ARG A 31 1.01 -13.98 -1.78
N ARG A 32 1.80 -15.03 -2.04
CA ARG A 32 1.66 -15.84 -3.25
C ARG A 32 0.43 -16.75 -3.12
N PRO A 33 -0.56 -16.66 -4.02
CA PRO A 33 -1.65 -17.63 -4.04
C PRO A 33 -1.14 -19.01 -4.47
N SER A 34 -1.81 -20.08 -4.04
CA SER A 34 -1.42 -21.46 -4.37
C SER A 34 -1.52 -21.74 -5.87
N LYS A 35 -2.45 -21.07 -6.57
CA LYS A 35 -2.63 -21.08 -8.02
C LYS A 35 -3.07 -19.69 -8.49
N PHE A 36 -2.80 -19.38 -9.76
CA PHE A 36 -3.33 -18.19 -10.42
C PHE A 36 -4.52 -18.61 -11.29
N ASP A 37 -5.70 -18.10 -10.98
CA ASP A 37 -6.95 -18.44 -11.69
C ASP A 37 -7.10 -17.65 -12.99
N SER A 38 -6.29 -16.61 -13.19
CA SER A 38 -6.25 -15.84 -14.43
C SER A 38 -4.88 -15.22 -14.73
N PRO A 39 -4.58 -14.95 -16.01
CA PRO A 39 -3.39 -14.19 -16.39
C PRO A 39 -3.36 -12.78 -15.77
N ALA A 40 -4.52 -12.18 -15.53
CA ALA A 40 -4.62 -10.87 -14.88
C ALA A 40 -4.17 -10.92 -13.42
N GLN A 41 -4.52 -11.98 -12.68
CA GLN A 41 -4.09 -12.18 -11.30
C GLN A 41 -2.58 -12.37 -11.22
N LEU A 42 -1.99 -13.13 -12.14
CA LEU A 42 -0.54 -13.29 -12.25
C LEU A 42 0.16 -11.94 -12.48
N ARG A 43 -0.35 -11.13 -13.42
CA ARG A 43 0.22 -9.80 -13.71
C ARG A 43 0.23 -8.90 -12.49
N ARG A 44 -0.88 -8.84 -11.75
CA ARG A 44 -0.97 -8.05 -10.51
C ARG A 44 0.01 -8.52 -9.45
N TYR A 45 0.14 -9.84 -9.27
CA TYR A 45 1.10 -10.41 -8.33
C TYR A 45 2.55 -10.06 -8.69
N LEU A 46 2.92 -10.22 -9.96
CA LEU A 46 4.27 -9.87 -10.44
C LEU A 46 4.58 -8.38 -10.29
N GLN A 47 3.59 -7.52 -10.54
CA GLN A 47 3.74 -6.08 -10.32
C GLN A 47 4.00 -5.76 -8.84
N ALA A 48 3.17 -6.27 -7.93
CA ALA A 48 3.35 -6.07 -6.50
C ALA A 48 4.69 -6.63 -6.00
N LEU A 49 5.14 -7.76 -6.55
CA LEU A 49 6.42 -8.37 -6.22
C LEU A 49 7.60 -7.50 -6.69
N ASN A 50 7.48 -6.91 -7.87
CA ASN A 50 8.49 -6.01 -8.41
C ASN A 50 8.59 -4.71 -7.58
N GLU A 51 7.45 -4.15 -7.19
CA GLU A 51 7.38 -2.97 -6.31
C GLU A 51 8.02 -3.27 -4.95
N TYR A 52 7.73 -4.43 -4.36
CA TYR A 52 8.36 -4.88 -3.11
C TYR A 52 9.89 -4.95 -3.23
N TYR A 53 10.42 -5.59 -4.27
CA TYR A 53 11.87 -5.70 -4.46
C TYR A 53 12.55 -4.39 -4.88
N ALA A 54 11.80 -3.41 -5.41
CA ALA A 54 12.34 -2.08 -5.65
C ALA A 54 12.65 -1.34 -4.33
N ILE A 55 11.91 -1.66 -3.26
CA ILE A 55 12.07 -1.06 -1.92
C ILE A 55 13.09 -1.84 -1.09
N VAL A 56 12.93 -3.16 -0.99
CA VAL A 56 13.79 -4.02 -0.14
C VAL A 56 15.16 -4.29 -0.78
N GLY A 57 15.29 -4.03 -2.07
CA GLY A 57 16.43 -4.44 -2.88
C GLY A 57 16.23 -5.84 -3.45
N ARG A 58 16.63 -6.01 -4.71
CA ARG A 58 16.54 -7.31 -5.38
C ARG A 58 17.62 -8.26 -4.81
N PRO A 59 17.26 -9.45 -4.31
CA PRO A 59 18.24 -10.50 -4.10
C PRO A 59 18.91 -10.78 -5.45
N ARG A 60 20.24 -10.66 -5.49
CA ARG A 60 21.04 -10.94 -6.69
C ARG A 60 21.26 -12.43 -6.85
#